data_AF-Q8LLF8-F1
#
_entry.id   AF-Q8LLF8-F1
#
_cell.length_a   1.000
_cell.length_b   1.000
_cell.length_c   1.000
_cell.angle_alpha   90.00
_cell.angle_beta   90.00
_cell.angle_gamma   90.00
#
_symmetry.space_group_name_H-M   'P 1'
#
loop_
_entity.id
_entity.type
_entity.pdbx_description
1 polymer ?
#
loop_
_entity_poly.entity_id
_entity_poly.type
_entity_poly.pdbx_seq_one_letter_code
_entity_poly.pdbx_strand_id
1 'polypeptide(L)'
;LDFSISDKEETVEWNENAFMKMENLKILIIRNGKFSKGPNYFPQGLRVLEWHRYPSNCLPSNFDPINLVICKLPDSSITSFEFHGSSKAILNFDRCEFLTKIPDVSDLPNLKELSFNWCESLVAVDDSIGFLNKLKKLSAYGCR
;
A
#
# COMPACT_ATOMS: atom_id res chain seq x y z
N LEU A 1 5.20 3.30 34.11
CA LEU A 1 6.31 3.89 33.34
C LEU A 1 5.66 4.64 32.21
N ASP A 2 5.55 5.95 32.41
CA ASP A 2 4.89 6.89 31.52
C ASP A 2 5.78 7.09 30.30
N PHE A 3 5.45 6.43 29.19
CA PHE A 3 6.14 6.66 27.90
C PHE A 3 5.51 7.89 27.24
N SER A 4 5.52 9.03 27.93
CA SER A 4 5.31 10.32 27.30
C SER A 4 6.61 10.78 26.62
N ILE A 5 7.16 9.94 25.76
CA ILE A 5 8.07 10.44 24.73
C ILE A 5 7.15 10.98 23.65
N SER A 6 6.71 12.22 23.84
CA SER A 6 6.29 13.07 22.72
C SER A 6 7.54 13.35 21.88
N ASP A 7 8.07 12.32 21.21
CA ASP A 7 8.82 12.51 19.99
C ASP A 7 7.78 13.08 19.04
N LYS A 8 7.72 14.41 18.96
CA LYS A 8 7.03 15.05 17.85
C LYS A 8 7.79 14.58 16.62
N GLU A 9 7.31 13.49 16.02
CA GLU A 9 7.88 13.00 14.77
C GLU A 9 7.85 14.17 13.79
N GLU A 10 9.04 14.65 13.45
CA GLU A 10 9.16 15.76 12.53
C GLU A 10 8.60 15.34 11.18
N THR A 11 7.70 16.16 10.67
CA THR A 11 7.16 15.97 9.33
C THR A 11 8.24 16.31 8.31
N VAL A 12 8.53 15.36 7.42
CA VAL A 12 9.44 15.54 6.28
C VAL A 12 8.73 16.35 5.21
N GLU A 13 9.13 17.61 5.09
CA GLU A 13 8.78 18.44 3.95
C GLU A 13 9.62 18.08 2.74
N TRP A 14 8.97 17.76 1.62
CA TRP A 14 9.65 17.28 0.43
C TRP A 14 8.91 17.65 -0.86
N ASN A 15 9.58 17.43 -1.99
CA ASN A 15 9.02 17.66 -3.32
C ASN A 15 8.25 16.41 -3.79
N GLU A 16 6.94 16.53 -3.97
CA GLU A 16 6.04 15.50 -4.52
C GLU A 16 6.45 14.97 -5.91
N ASN A 17 7.28 15.72 -6.65
CA ASN A 17 7.84 15.34 -7.94
C ASN A 17 9.25 14.73 -7.83
N ALA A 18 9.75 14.42 -6.63
CA ALA A 18 11.12 13.94 -6.45
C ALA A 18 11.43 12.67 -7.25
N PHE A 19 10.43 11.81 -7.50
CA PHE A 19 10.62 10.59 -8.29
C PHE A 19 10.44 10.78 -9.80
N MET A 20 10.04 11.96 -10.27
CA MET A 20 9.71 12.20 -11.69
C MET A 20 10.86 11.87 -12.65
N LYS A 21 12.10 12.13 -12.23
CA LYS A 21 13.31 11.87 -13.05
C LYS A 21 14.00 10.53 -12.73
N MET A 22 13.42 9.73 -11.83
CA MET A 22 14.00 8.46 -11.39
C MET A 22 13.51 7.28 -12.24
N GLU A 23 13.67 7.38 -13.55
CA GLU A 23 13.07 6.46 -14.54
C GLU A 23 13.48 4.99 -14.36
N ASN A 24 14.68 4.75 -13.82
CA ASN A 24 15.22 3.41 -13.58
C ASN A 24 14.93 2.86 -12.17
N LEU A 25 14.21 3.60 -11.33
CA LEU A 25 13.89 3.15 -9.97
C LEU A 25 13.00 1.90 -10.00
N LYS A 26 13.50 0.80 -9.45
CA LYS A 26 12.78 -0.48 -9.37
C LYS A 26 12.28 -0.79 -7.95
N ILE A 27 12.92 -0.23 -6.95
CA ILE A 27 12.65 -0.52 -5.53
C ILE A 27 12.62 0.80 -4.79
N LEU A 28 11.50 1.06 -4.10
CA LEU A 28 11.33 2.18 -3.18
C LEU A 28 10.91 1.63 -1.83
N ILE A 29 11.71 1.89 -0.80
CA ILE A 29 11.47 1.43 0.58
C ILE A 29 11.64 2.62 1.52
N ILE A 30 10.55 3.02 2.18
CA ILE A 30 10.48 4.10 3.15
C ILE A 30 9.74 3.55 4.38
N ARG A 31 10.50 3.20 5.43
CA ARG A 31 9.95 2.57 6.65
C ARG A 31 9.71 3.54 7.79
N ASN A 32 10.37 4.69 7.74
CA ASN A 32 10.38 5.70 8.78
C ASN A 32 10.16 7.08 8.15
N GLY A 33 9.74 8.03 8.98
CA GLY A 33 9.47 9.41 8.58
C GLY A 33 8.00 9.62 8.25
N LYS A 34 7.47 10.75 8.73
CA LYS A 34 6.12 11.21 8.42
C LYS A 34 6.23 12.24 7.30
N PHE A 35 5.75 11.94 6.10
CA PHE A 35 5.85 12.86 4.97
C PHE A 35 4.64 13.81 4.95
N SER A 36 4.85 15.08 4.65
CA SER A 36 3.75 16.07 4.64
C SER A 36 2.72 15.80 3.55
N LYS A 37 3.12 15.13 2.47
CA LYS A 37 2.31 14.84 1.29
C LYS A 37 2.85 13.64 0.52
N GLY A 38 2.02 13.02 -0.31
CA GLY A 38 2.46 11.92 -1.16
C GLY A 38 3.08 12.38 -2.47
N PRO A 39 3.69 11.46 -3.23
CA PRO A 39 4.18 11.74 -4.57
C PRO A 39 3.06 12.02 -5.54
N ASN A 40 3.33 12.84 -6.56
CA ASN A 40 2.49 12.98 -7.75
C ASN A 40 2.86 11.98 -8.86
N TYR A 41 3.99 11.28 -8.71
CA TYR A 41 4.50 10.37 -9.71
C TYR A 41 5.27 9.22 -9.06
N PHE A 42 5.04 8.02 -9.58
CA PHE A 42 5.92 6.89 -9.40
C PHE A 42 6.51 6.45 -10.74
N PRO A 43 7.79 6.05 -10.78
CA PRO A 43 8.41 5.50 -11.98
C PRO A 43 7.67 4.25 -12.47
N GLN A 44 7.30 4.20 -13.75
CA GLN A 44 6.53 3.09 -14.34
C GLN A 44 7.26 1.73 -14.26
N GLY A 45 8.57 1.78 -14.06
CA GLY A 45 9.41 0.60 -13.84
C GLY A 45 9.37 0.03 -12.42
N LEU A 46 8.67 0.65 -11.47
CA LEU A 46 8.70 0.26 -10.07
C LEU A 46 8.14 -1.15 -9.86
N ARG A 47 8.88 -1.99 -9.13
CA ARG A 47 8.54 -3.40 -8.85
C ARG A 47 8.27 -3.66 -7.38
N VAL A 48 8.88 -2.87 -6.50
CA VAL A 48 8.69 -2.96 -5.05
C VAL A 48 8.40 -1.55 -4.52
N LEU A 49 7.25 -1.41 -3.90
CA LEU A 49 6.85 -0.25 -3.13
C LEU A 49 6.59 -0.70 -1.70
N GLU A 50 7.42 -0.25 -0.77
CA GLU A 50 7.18 -0.38 0.67
C GLU A 50 7.24 1.02 1.28
N TRP A 51 6.10 1.56 1.68
CA TRP A 51 6.03 2.90 2.22
C TRP A 51 5.11 2.93 3.44
N HIS A 52 5.72 2.89 4.61
CA HIS A 52 5.01 2.97 5.88
C HIS A 52 4.49 4.38 6.09
N ARG A 53 3.25 4.50 6.58
CA ARG A 53 2.58 5.81 6.77
C ARG A 53 2.53 6.61 5.48
N TYR A 54 2.27 5.93 4.36
CA TYR A 54 2.09 6.58 3.07
C TYR A 54 1.01 7.68 3.19
N PRO A 55 1.35 8.94 2.89
CA PRO A 55 0.56 10.09 3.34
C PRO A 55 -0.66 10.40 2.45
N SER A 56 -0.76 9.80 1.27
CA SER A 56 -1.92 9.98 0.37
C SER A 56 -2.94 8.87 0.54
N ASN A 57 -4.20 9.20 0.24
CA ASN A 57 -5.33 8.27 0.28
C ASN A 57 -5.45 7.36 -0.96
N CYS A 58 -4.69 7.64 -2.01
CA CYS A 58 -4.56 6.80 -3.20
C CYS A 58 -3.14 6.86 -3.78
N LEU A 59 -2.82 5.90 -4.64
CA LEU A 59 -1.64 5.98 -5.49
C LEU A 59 -1.85 7.08 -6.57
N PRO A 60 -0.77 7.66 -7.13
CA PRO A 60 -0.88 8.64 -8.21
C PRO A 60 -1.70 8.09 -9.38
N SER A 61 -2.64 8.88 -9.89
CA SER A 61 -3.55 8.46 -10.97
C SER A 61 -2.86 8.18 -12.31
N ASN A 62 -1.65 8.73 -12.51
CA ASN A 62 -0.81 8.51 -13.67
C ASN A 62 0.16 7.32 -13.51
N PHE A 63 0.12 6.62 -12.39
CA PHE A 63 0.94 5.45 -12.15
C PHE A 63 0.20 4.20 -12.62
N ASP A 64 0.75 3.52 -13.64
CA ASP A 64 0.28 2.18 -14.01
C ASP A 64 1.13 1.15 -13.25
N PRO A 65 0.58 0.50 -12.21
CA PRO A 65 1.33 -0.44 -11.40
C PRO A 65 1.54 -1.79 -12.09
N ILE A 66 1.43 -1.93 -13.42
CA ILE A 66 1.52 -3.22 -14.13
C ILE A 66 2.80 -4.01 -13.83
N ASN A 67 3.91 -3.36 -13.47
CA ASN A 67 5.17 -4.01 -13.09
C ASN A 67 5.34 -4.27 -11.58
N LEU A 68 4.43 -3.74 -10.76
CA LEU A 68 4.52 -3.79 -9.31
C LEU A 68 4.24 -5.21 -8.80
N VAL A 69 5.24 -5.82 -8.17
CA VAL A 69 5.18 -7.18 -7.62
C VAL A 69 4.86 -7.16 -6.13
N ILE A 70 5.44 -6.20 -5.41
CA ILE A 70 5.27 -6.04 -3.97
C ILE A 70 4.76 -4.63 -3.72
N CYS A 71 3.60 -4.52 -3.06
CA CYS A 71 3.07 -3.27 -2.55
C CYS A 71 2.77 -3.43 -1.06
N LYS A 72 3.41 -2.61 -0.24
CA LYS A 72 3.18 -2.58 1.21
C LYS A 72 3.02 -1.14 1.64
N LEU A 73 1.82 -0.79 2.07
CA LEU A 73 1.48 0.55 2.56
C LEU A 73 0.87 0.46 3.96
N PRO A 74 1.58 -0.15 4.95
CA PRO A 74 1.04 -0.25 6.29
C PRO A 74 0.94 1.13 6.94
N ASP A 75 0.01 1.28 7.88
CA ASP A 75 -0.24 2.51 8.62
C ASP A 75 -0.58 3.71 7.71
N SER A 76 -1.09 3.45 6.49
CA SER A 76 -1.32 4.50 5.50
C SER A 76 -2.75 5.03 5.52
N SER A 77 -2.94 6.21 4.93
CA SER A 77 -4.26 6.83 4.78
C SER A 77 -5.07 6.30 3.58
N ILE A 78 -4.64 5.18 2.97
CA ILE A 78 -5.27 4.60 1.78
C ILE A 78 -6.71 4.22 2.08
N THR A 79 -7.63 4.64 1.21
CA THR A 79 -9.07 4.34 1.34
C THR A 79 -9.51 3.18 0.46
N SER A 80 -8.80 2.94 -0.65
CA SER A 80 -9.01 1.84 -1.59
C SER A 80 -7.79 1.68 -2.50
N PHE A 81 -7.66 0.54 -3.17
CA PHE A 81 -6.62 0.29 -4.16
C PHE A 81 -7.21 -0.41 -5.38
N GLU A 82 -6.80 -0.05 -6.58
CA GLU A 82 -7.20 -0.74 -7.81
C GLU A 82 -5.92 -1.22 -8.50
N PHE A 83 -5.75 -2.54 -8.56
CA PHE A 83 -4.61 -3.17 -9.20
C PHE A 83 -5.08 -4.10 -10.30
N HIS A 84 -4.48 -3.93 -11.46
CA HIS A 84 -4.67 -4.85 -12.58
C HIS A 84 -3.37 -5.56 -12.93
N GLY A 85 -3.52 -6.71 -13.56
CA GLY A 85 -2.42 -7.45 -14.16
C GLY A 85 -1.71 -8.41 -13.21
N SER A 86 -1.04 -9.38 -13.82
CA SER A 86 -0.53 -10.57 -13.16
C SER A 86 0.78 -10.40 -12.39
N SER A 87 1.32 -9.20 -12.23
CA SER A 87 2.64 -9.01 -11.60
C SER A 87 2.62 -9.17 -10.08
N LYS A 88 1.49 -8.86 -9.44
CA LYS A 88 1.39 -8.74 -7.97
C LYS A 88 1.56 -10.10 -7.33
N ALA A 89 2.43 -10.15 -6.34
CA ALA A 89 2.67 -11.32 -5.51
C ALA A 89 2.37 -11.05 -4.03
N ILE A 90 2.59 -9.83 -3.54
CA ILE A 90 2.43 -9.47 -2.13
C ILE A 90 1.76 -8.11 -2.02
N LEU A 91 0.67 -8.07 -1.26
CA LEU A 91 -0.05 -6.85 -0.88
C LEU A 91 -0.15 -6.78 0.66
N ASN A 92 0.23 -5.65 1.24
CA ASN A 92 0.04 -5.37 2.67
C ASN A 92 -0.55 -3.97 2.86
N PHE A 93 -1.68 -3.93 3.55
CA PHE A 93 -2.42 -2.74 3.93
C PHE A 93 -2.78 -2.80 5.42
N ASP A 94 -1.89 -3.35 6.26
CA ASP A 94 -2.15 -3.45 7.69
C ASP A 94 -2.27 -2.05 8.31
N ARG A 95 -3.19 -1.88 9.26
CA ARG A 95 -3.45 -0.63 9.99
C ARG A 95 -3.82 0.54 9.08
N CYS A 96 -4.43 0.28 7.92
CA CYS A 96 -5.02 1.32 7.09
C CYS A 96 -6.40 1.69 7.65
N GLU A 97 -6.44 2.64 8.59
CA GLU A 97 -7.64 3.01 9.34
C GLU A 97 -8.81 3.48 8.46
N PHE A 98 -8.54 3.98 7.24
CA PHE A 98 -9.57 4.48 6.32
C PHE A 98 -9.92 3.50 5.19
N LEU A 99 -9.30 2.31 5.16
CA LEU A 99 -9.61 1.29 4.16
C LEU A 99 -10.97 0.68 4.49
N THR A 100 -11.97 0.96 3.65
CA THR A 100 -13.36 0.51 3.90
C THR A 100 -13.72 -0.77 3.17
N LYS A 101 -13.02 -1.10 2.08
CA LYS A 101 -13.25 -2.30 1.30
C LYS A 101 -11.97 -2.91 0.74
N ILE A 102 -11.94 -4.23 0.65
CA ILE A 102 -11.05 -4.95 -0.28
C ILE A 102 -11.83 -5.10 -1.60
N PRO A 103 -11.34 -4.52 -2.71
CA PRO A 103 -12.04 -4.56 -3.99
C PRO A 103 -11.82 -5.89 -4.72
N ASP A 104 -12.38 -6.01 -5.92
CA ASP A 104 -12.15 -7.13 -6.83
C ASP A 104 -10.65 -7.34 -7.08
N VAL A 105 -10.18 -8.56 -6.79
CA VAL A 105 -8.80 -9.01 -6.97
C VAL A 105 -8.68 -10.17 -7.97
N SER A 106 -9.73 -10.47 -8.73
CA SER A 106 -9.76 -11.57 -9.71
C SER A 106 -8.64 -11.47 -10.76
N ASP A 107 -8.25 -10.24 -11.12
CA ASP A 107 -7.16 -9.93 -12.04
C ASP A 107 -5.74 -10.08 -11.46
N LEU A 108 -5.61 -10.62 -10.23
CA LEU A 108 -4.33 -10.84 -9.55
C LEU A 108 -3.98 -12.34 -9.43
N PRO A 109 -3.86 -13.10 -10.53
CA PRO A 109 -3.72 -14.56 -10.50
C PRO A 109 -2.41 -15.06 -9.88
N ASN A 110 -1.46 -14.16 -9.63
CA ASN A 110 -0.16 -14.46 -9.02
C ASN A 110 -0.04 -14.01 -7.57
N LEU A 111 -1.10 -13.45 -6.97
CA LEU A 111 -1.09 -13.00 -5.59
C LEU A 111 -0.86 -14.20 -4.65
N LYS A 112 0.16 -14.08 -3.78
CA LYS A 112 0.55 -15.12 -2.82
C LYS A 112 0.26 -14.70 -1.38
N GLU A 113 0.35 -13.41 -1.09
CA GLU A 113 0.13 -12.87 0.26
C GLU A 113 -0.73 -11.60 0.17
N LEU A 114 -1.81 -11.57 0.95
CA LEU A 114 -2.65 -10.40 1.16
C LEU A 114 -2.88 -10.22 2.66
N SER A 115 -2.51 -9.05 3.16
CA SER A 115 -2.65 -8.69 4.58
C SER A 115 -3.31 -7.33 4.71
N PHE A 116 -4.33 -7.24 5.56
CA PHE A 116 -5.04 -6.01 5.90
C PHE A 116 -5.45 -6.05 7.38
N ASN A 117 -4.52 -6.48 8.24
CA ASN A 117 -4.76 -6.58 9.67
C ASN A 117 -5.05 -5.21 10.28
N TRP A 118 -5.92 -5.16 11.30
CA TRP A 118 -6.22 -3.96 12.07
C TRP A 118 -6.77 -2.80 11.22
N CYS A 119 -7.42 -3.11 10.10
CA CYS A 119 -8.20 -2.12 9.34
C CYS A 119 -9.60 -2.02 9.97
N GLU A 120 -9.76 -1.13 10.94
CA GLU A 120 -10.99 -1.04 11.74
C GLU A 120 -12.21 -0.53 10.98
N SER A 121 -12.02 0.26 9.93
CA SER A 121 -13.10 0.78 9.08
C SER A 121 -13.48 -0.17 7.94
N LEU A 122 -12.83 -1.33 7.83
CA LEU A 122 -13.11 -2.30 6.77
C LEU A 122 -14.49 -2.93 7.02
N VAL A 123 -15.39 -2.82 6.05
CA VAL A 123 -16.76 -3.34 6.14
C VAL A 123 -17.12 -4.34 5.03
N ALA A 124 -16.26 -4.45 4.01
CA ALA A 124 -16.50 -5.34 2.88
C ALA A 124 -15.19 -5.94 2.35
N VAL A 125 -15.26 -7.21 1.96
CA VAL A 125 -14.21 -7.90 1.20
C VAL A 125 -14.91 -8.54 0.00
N ASP A 126 -14.40 -8.26 -1.19
CA ASP A 126 -14.94 -8.85 -2.41
C ASP A 126 -14.68 -10.37 -2.49
N ASP A 127 -15.67 -11.12 -2.97
CA ASP A 127 -15.63 -12.59 -3.03
C ASP A 127 -14.54 -13.12 -3.98
N SER A 128 -14.05 -12.31 -4.92
CA SER A 128 -12.92 -12.64 -5.81
C SER A 128 -11.70 -13.19 -5.06
N ILE A 129 -11.50 -12.79 -3.80
CA ILE A 129 -10.42 -13.29 -2.93
C ILE A 129 -10.45 -14.81 -2.77
N GLY A 130 -11.64 -15.41 -2.77
CA GLY A 130 -11.84 -16.85 -2.63
C GLY A 130 -11.42 -17.66 -3.86
N PHE A 131 -11.23 -17.00 -5.00
CA PHE A 131 -10.87 -17.63 -6.28
C PHE A 131 -9.37 -17.51 -6.60
N LEU A 132 -8.57 -16.95 -5.68
CA LEU A 132 -7.13 -16.77 -5.86
C LEU A 132 -6.35 -18.07 -5.61
N ASN A 133 -6.21 -18.91 -6.66
CA ASN A 133 -5.56 -20.22 -6.61
C ASN A 133 -4.09 -20.23 -6.11
N LYS A 134 -3.39 -19.09 -6.14
CA LYS A 134 -1.98 -18.98 -5.68
C LYS A 134 -1.84 -18.31 -4.32
N LEU A 135 -2.94 -17.87 -3.71
CA LEU A 135 -2.92 -17.23 -2.40
C LEU A 135 -2.51 -18.25 -1.34
N LYS A 136 -1.42 -17.97 -0.64
CA LYS A 136 -0.86 -18.83 0.42
C LYS A 136 -1.07 -18.25 1.81
N LYS A 137 -1.20 -16.92 1.90
CA LYS A 137 -1.44 -16.21 3.15
C LYS A 137 -2.49 -15.14 2.94
N LEU A 138 -3.52 -15.22 3.77
CA LEU A 138 -4.53 -14.18 3.94
C LEU A 138 -4.57 -13.83 5.42
N SER A 139 -4.46 -12.55 5.76
CA SER A 139 -4.53 -12.08 7.14
C SER A 139 -5.45 -10.86 7.24
N ALA A 140 -6.49 -11.01 8.05
CA ALA A 140 -7.52 -10.00 8.32
C ALA A 140 -7.71 -9.81 9.84
N TYR A 141 -6.65 -10.05 10.60
CA TYR A 141 -6.71 -10.06 12.06
C TYR A 141 -7.03 -8.66 12.59
N GLY A 142 -7.99 -8.55 13.50
CA GLY A 142 -8.37 -7.26 14.10
C GLY A 142 -9.19 -6.35 13.18
N CYS A 143 -9.69 -6.85 12.04
CA CYS A 143 -10.76 -6.20 11.28
C CYS A 143 -12.12 -6.42 11.96
N ARG A 144 -13.09 -5.55 11.68
CA ARG A 144 -14.47 -5.64 12.19
C ARG A 144 -15.39 -6.41 11.26
#